data_AF-A0A059F038-F1
#
_entry.id   AF-A0A059F038-F1
#
_cell.length_a   1.000
_cell.length_b   1.000
_cell.length_c   1.000
_cell.angle_alpha   90.00
_cell.angle_beta   90.00
_cell.angle_gamma   90.00
#
_symmetry.space_group_name_H-M   'P 1'
#
loop_
_entity.id
_entity.type
_entity.pdbx_description
1 polymer ?
#
loop_
_entity_poly.entity_id
_entity_poly.type
_entity_poly.pdbx_seq_one_letter_code
_entity_poly.pdbx_strand_id
1 'polypeptide(L)'
;MAYQPKKKFNNSYNDENAQKIALGKFMHICDNDLVLVLTNKDIPFPNSPVFLNNNKVGVVDEVFGQMDDTYLSVKLDKVFDIKKYKKDDEFYAFDNKFIRKERFLSRDEVQKDKEKKDKINSKQKESFNKKREPFIKKNDKYKSKGNFNNKSDKFSKFNDQKRRYNDNANKYDNKERNNKRNDIANKGSFRNQRR
;
A
#
# COMPACT_ATOMS: atom_id res chain seq x y z
N MET A 1 12.42 3.10 -19.67
CA MET A 1 12.16 3.14 -18.22
C MET A 1 10.83 2.46 -17.94
N ALA A 2 10.83 1.31 -17.25
CA ALA A 2 9.60 0.61 -16.89
C ALA A 2 8.83 1.38 -15.82
N TYR A 3 7.51 1.54 -16.00
CA TYR A 3 6.63 2.19 -15.05
C TYR A 3 6.48 1.31 -13.80
N GLN A 4 7.11 1.72 -12.70
CA GLN A 4 6.92 1.08 -11.40
C GLN A 4 5.56 1.51 -10.82
N PRO A 5 4.67 0.57 -10.44
CA PRO A 5 3.39 0.92 -9.84
C PRO A 5 3.61 1.70 -8.54
N LYS A 6 2.83 2.75 -8.32
CA LYS A 6 2.87 3.56 -7.09
C LYS A 6 2.53 2.65 -5.90
N LYS A 7 3.53 2.26 -5.08
CA LYS A 7 3.31 1.58 -3.79
C LYS A 7 2.37 2.46 -2.96
N LYS A 8 1.24 1.91 -2.51
CA LYS A 8 0.34 2.58 -1.57
C LYS A 8 1.04 2.59 -0.21
N PHE A 9 1.33 3.78 0.32
CA PHE A 9 1.90 3.93 1.65
C PHE A 9 0.77 3.70 2.66
N ASN A 10 0.77 2.53 3.30
CA ASN A 10 -0.11 2.30 4.45
C ASN A 10 0.56 2.92 5.67
N ASN A 11 -0.16 3.80 6.38
CA ASN A 11 0.25 4.35 7.67
C ASN A 11 0.20 3.33 8.82
N SER A 12 0.09 2.03 8.50
CA SER A 12 0.24 0.97 9.48
C SER A 12 1.67 1.02 10.04
N TYR A 13 1.79 1.15 11.35
CA TYR A 13 3.06 1.01 12.07
C TYR A 13 3.51 -0.46 12.16
N ASN A 14 2.58 -1.40 11.92
CA ASN A 14 2.80 -2.83 12.04
C ASN A 14 2.81 -3.46 10.65
N ASP A 15 3.97 -3.43 10.01
CA ASP A 15 4.25 -4.21 8.82
C ASP A 15 5.07 -5.44 9.22
N GLU A 16 4.52 -6.31 10.07
CA GLU A 16 5.22 -7.50 10.58
C GLU A 16 5.67 -8.46 9.47
N ASN A 17 5.02 -8.39 8.31
CA ASN A 17 5.36 -9.18 7.13
C ASN A 17 6.36 -8.48 6.17
N ALA A 18 6.78 -7.25 6.47
CA ALA A 18 7.74 -6.55 5.61
C ALA A 18 9.16 -7.05 5.85
N GLN A 19 9.91 -7.21 4.76
CA GLN A 19 11.32 -7.54 4.82
C GLN A 19 12.10 -6.41 5.51
N LYS A 20 12.98 -6.79 6.44
CA LYS A 20 13.93 -5.88 7.08
C LYS A 20 15.18 -5.76 6.21
N ILE A 21 15.65 -4.54 5.99
CA ILE A 21 16.87 -4.24 5.24
C ILE A 21 17.80 -3.40 6.11
N ALA A 22 19.10 -3.43 5.79
CA ALA A 22 20.12 -2.68 6.51
C ALA A 22 19.80 -1.17 6.48
N LEU A 23 19.80 -0.57 7.67
CA LEU A 23 19.57 0.86 7.87
C LEU A 23 20.90 1.59 7.95
N GLY A 24 21.73 1.20 8.91
CA GLY A 24 22.94 1.92 9.25
C GLY A 24 23.72 1.25 10.37
N LYS A 25 24.88 1.83 10.68
CA LYS A 25 25.78 1.35 11.73
C LYS A 25 25.83 2.32 12.90
N PHE A 26 25.93 1.79 14.11
CA PHE A 26 26.07 2.62 15.28
C PHE A 26 27.41 3.35 15.34
N MET A 27 27.32 4.66 15.61
CA MET A 27 28.45 5.57 15.69
C MET A 27 28.78 5.92 17.13
N HIS A 28 27.88 6.62 17.82
CA HIS A 28 28.04 7.02 19.21
C HIS A 28 26.68 7.33 19.87
N ILE A 29 26.70 7.48 21.19
CA ILE A 29 25.54 7.85 22.01
C ILE A 29 25.50 9.38 22.13
N CYS A 30 24.33 9.98 21.96
CA CYS A 30 24.09 11.39 22.24
C CYS A 30 22.92 11.50 23.24
N ASP A 31 23.22 11.81 24.49
CA ASP A 31 22.27 11.81 25.61
C ASP A 31 21.45 10.51 25.71
N ASN A 32 20.18 10.56 25.31
CA ASN A 32 19.24 9.45 25.37
C ASN A 32 19.00 8.75 24.02
N ASP A 33 19.67 9.21 22.97
CA ASP A 33 19.49 8.75 21.60
C ASP A 33 20.76 8.09 21.05
N LEU A 34 20.57 7.19 20.10
CA LEU A 34 21.68 6.58 19.36
C LEU A 34 21.90 7.34 18.07
N VAL A 35 23.15 7.66 17.77
CA VAL A 35 23.54 8.21 16.48
C VAL A 35 24.06 7.09 15.58
N LEU A 36 23.42 6.93 14.42
CA LEU A 36 23.80 5.95 13.40
C LEU A 36 24.34 6.66 12.14
N VAL A 37 25.30 6.03 11.47
CA VAL A 37 25.69 6.37 10.09
C VAL A 37 24.77 5.61 9.13
N LEU A 38 24.08 6.31 8.26
CA LEU A 38 23.22 5.70 7.25
C LEU A 38 24.08 4.98 6.20
N THR A 39 23.90 3.67 6.04
CA THR A 39 24.58 2.89 5.00
C THR A 39 23.67 2.62 3.80
N ASN A 40 22.36 2.81 3.96
CA ASN A 40 21.39 2.65 2.90
C ASN A 40 21.44 3.81 1.89
N LYS A 41 21.02 3.56 0.65
CA LYS A 41 20.93 4.59 -0.41
C LYS A 41 19.73 5.52 -0.21
N ASP A 42 18.66 4.99 0.38
CA ASP A 42 17.41 5.71 0.59
C ASP A 42 17.29 6.18 2.05
N ILE A 43 16.51 7.23 2.25
CA ILE A 43 16.34 7.90 3.56
C ILE A 43 15.14 7.30 4.28
N PRO A 44 15.25 6.82 5.52
CA PRO A 44 14.10 6.27 6.24
C PRO A 44 13.02 7.33 6.49
N PHE A 45 11.76 6.91 6.63
CA PHE A 45 10.70 7.83 7.06
C PHE A 45 10.95 8.27 8.53
N PRO A 46 10.56 9.51 8.90
CA PRO A 46 10.51 9.89 10.30
C PRO A 46 9.56 8.97 11.07
N ASN A 47 9.84 8.71 12.33
CA ASN A 47 9.11 7.78 13.18
C ASN A 47 9.07 6.32 12.68
N SER A 48 10.04 5.91 11.85
CA SER A 48 10.14 4.50 11.43
C SER A 48 10.66 3.61 12.55
N PRO A 49 10.11 2.40 12.74
CA PRO A 49 10.63 1.46 13.73
C PRO A 49 12.02 0.96 13.32
N VAL A 50 12.93 0.94 14.30
CA VAL A 50 14.31 0.48 14.14
C VAL A 50 14.49 -0.84 14.90
N PHE A 51 15.21 -1.76 14.28
CA PHE A 51 15.45 -3.10 14.79
C PHE A 51 16.95 -3.36 14.94
N LEU A 52 17.31 -4.09 15.98
CA LEU A 52 18.61 -4.75 16.10
C LEU A 52 18.34 -6.25 16.12
N ASN A 53 18.91 -6.99 15.16
CA ASN A 53 18.57 -8.38 14.88
C ASN A 53 17.06 -8.56 14.64
N ASN A 54 16.34 -9.17 15.59
CA ASN A 54 14.91 -9.42 15.50
C ASN A 54 14.06 -8.48 16.37
N ASN A 55 14.68 -7.77 17.31
CA ASN A 55 13.97 -6.98 18.31
C ASN A 55 13.85 -5.52 17.86
N LYS A 56 12.66 -4.96 18.02
CA LYS A 56 12.47 -3.52 17.89
C LYS A 56 13.18 -2.85 19.07
N VAL A 57 14.08 -1.93 18.77
CA VAL A 57 14.88 -1.20 19.77
C VAL A 57 14.39 0.23 19.99
N GLY A 58 13.78 0.82 18.96
CA GLY A 58 13.36 2.21 19.02
C GLY A 58 12.74 2.68 17.72
N VAL A 59 12.80 4.00 17.53
CA VAL A 59 12.16 4.71 16.43
C VAL A 59 13.11 5.78 15.90
N VAL A 60 13.14 5.98 14.59
CA VAL A 60 13.89 7.08 13.94
C VAL A 60 13.27 8.42 14.33
N ASP A 61 14.05 9.32 14.90
CA ASP A 61 13.60 10.67 15.27
C ASP A 61 14.02 11.68 14.20
N GLU A 62 15.33 11.83 14.00
CA GLU A 62 15.90 12.84 13.11
C GLU A 62 16.86 12.23 12.08
N VAL A 63 16.83 12.80 10.87
CA VAL A 63 17.81 12.52 9.80
C VAL A 63 18.54 13.81 9.47
N PHE A 64 19.86 13.81 9.55
CA PHE A 64 20.69 15.00 9.39
C PHE A 64 22.02 14.68 8.69
N GLY A 65 22.82 15.70 8.41
CA GLY A 65 24.10 15.56 7.71
C GLY A 65 24.02 15.89 6.22
N GLN A 66 25.10 15.58 5.52
CA GLN A 66 25.16 15.79 4.07
C GLN A 66 24.42 14.68 3.34
N MET A 67 24.05 14.93 2.08
CA MET A 67 23.35 13.92 1.28
C MET A 67 24.15 12.62 1.17
N ASP A 68 25.46 12.70 1.01
CA ASP A 68 26.32 11.51 0.86
C ASP A 68 26.73 10.91 2.21
N ASP A 69 26.91 11.77 3.22
CA ASP A 69 27.21 11.38 4.60
C ASP A 69 26.05 11.74 5.52
N THR A 70 25.00 10.92 5.47
CA THR A 70 23.79 11.10 6.27
C THR A 70 23.88 10.34 7.60
N TYR A 71 23.41 10.98 8.66
CA TYR A 71 23.34 10.46 10.01
C TYR A 71 21.89 10.41 10.50
N LEU A 72 21.64 9.57 11.49
CA LEU A 72 20.32 9.35 12.08
C LEU A 72 20.38 9.39 13.59
N SER A 73 19.41 10.08 14.20
CA SER A 73 19.08 9.90 15.61
C SER A 73 17.99 8.85 15.76
N VAL A 74 18.21 7.88 16.64
CA VAL A 74 17.24 6.85 17.02
C VAL A 74 16.89 7.00 18.49
N LYS A 75 15.63 7.29 18.74
CA LYS A 75 15.06 7.32 20.07
C LYS A 75 14.77 5.91 20.54
N LEU A 76 15.41 5.51 21.63
CA LEU A 76 15.23 4.17 22.20
C LEU A 76 13.93 4.03 22.99
N ASP A 77 13.35 2.84 22.93
CA ASP A 77 12.24 2.48 23.81
C ASP A 77 12.77 2.31 25.25
N LYS A 78 11.96 2.69 26.25
CA LYS A 78 12.36 2.75 27.69
C LYS A 78 12.87 1.44 28.29
N VAL A 79 12.69 0.32 27.58
CA VAL A 79 13.07 -1.03 28.01
C VAL A 79 14.55 -1.32 27.73
N PHE A 80 15.20 -0.54 26.86
CA PHE A 80 16.56 -0.82 26.40
C PHE A 80 17.58 0.15 26.99
N ASP A 81 18.70 -0.41 27.45
CA ASP A 81 19.85 0.36 27.93
C ASP A 81 20.72 0.85 26.76
N ILE A 82 20.94 2.15 26.70
CA ILE A 82 21.77 2.84 25.71
C ILE A 82 23.23 2.33 25.69
N LYS A 83 23.77 1.94 26.84
CA LYS A 83 25.19 1.53 26.97
C LYS A 83 25.48 0.12 26.43
N LYS A 84 24.46 -0.62 25.99
CA LYS A 84 24.61 -1.99 25.50
C LYS A 84 25.17 -2.06 24.08
N TYR A 85 25.00 -1.00 23.29
CA TYR A 85 25.36 -0.98 21.88
C TYR A 85 26.84 -0.67 21.70
N LYS A 86 27.47 -1.33 20.72
CA LYS A 86 28.88 -1.20 20.39
C LYS A 86 29.04 -0.56 19.02
N LYS A 87 30.17 0.13 18.84
CA LYS A 87 30.58 0.70 17.56
C LYS A 87 30.47 -0.36 16.46
N ASP A 88 29.90 0.03 15.32
CA ASP A 88 29.65 -0.80 14.14
C ASP A 88 28.53 -1.85 14.25
N ASP A 89 27.75 -1.87 15.34
CA ASP A 89 26.51 -2.65 15.40
C ASP A 89 25.57 -2.23 14.25
N GLU A 90 25.02 -3.21 13.53
CA GLU A 90 24.18 -2.99 12.35
C GLU A 90 22.69 -2.98 12.72
N PHE A 91 22.00 -1.92 12.34
CA PHE A 91 20.58 -1.71 12.59
C PHE A 91 19.78 -1.91 11.30
N TYR A 92 18.52 -2.29 11.46
CA TYR A 92 17.62 -2.62 10.36
C TYR A 92 16.31 -1.85 10.45
N ALA A 93 15.70 -1.61 9.29
CA ALA A 93 14.36 -1.03 9.17
C ALA A 93 13.57 -1.78 8.08
N PHE A 94 12.26 -1.58 8.02
CA PHE A 94 11.43 -2.20 7.00
C PHE A 94 11.67 -1.57 5.62
N ASP A 95 11.75 -2.38 4.56
CA ASP A 95 11.95 -1.95 3.17
C ASP A 95 10.93 -0.90 2.69
N ASN A 96 9.69 -0.99 3.17
CA ASN A 96 8.63 -0.07 2.79
C ASN A 96 8.67 1.28 3.55
N LYS A 97 9.59 1.44 4.52
CA LYS A 97 9.78 2.66 5.31
C LYS A 97 11.02 3.44 4.86
N PHE A 98 11.27 3.47 3.56
CA PHE A 98 12.30 4.31 2.93
C PHE A 98 11.73 5.28 1.89
N ILE A 99 12.32 6.47 1.84
CA ILE A 99 12.07 7.58 0.92
C ILE A 99 13.26 7.66 -0.02
N ARG A 100 13.01 7.56 -1.32
CA ARG A 100 14.06 7.68 -2.33
C ARG A 100 14.82 9.00 -2.21
N LYS A 101 16.15 8.94 -2.19
CA LYS A 101 17.03 10.13 -2.10
C LYS A 101 16.74 11.16 -3.20
N GLU A 102 16.38 10.70 -4.39
CA GLU A 102 15.94 11.53 -5.53
C GLU A 102 14.81 12.51 -5.19
N ARG A 103 13.97 12.22 -4.19
CA ARG A 103 12.87 13.11 -3.79
C ARG A 103 13.34 14.38 -3.10
N PHE A 104 14.57 14.38 -2.57
CA PHE A 104 15.17 15.51 -1.89
C PHE A 104 16.05 16.34 -2.83
N LEU A 105 16.34 15.84 -4.03
CA LEU A 105 17.05 16.58 -5.06
C LEU A 105 16.12 17.57 -5.78
N SER A 106 16.73 18.63 -6.31
CA SER A 106 16.03 19.60 -7.15
C SER A 106 15.42 18.88 -8.35
N ARG A 107 14.11 19.06 -8.57
CA ARG A 107 13.45 18.50 -9.75
C ARG A 107 13.85 19.30 -10.99
N ASP A 108 14.14 18.59 -12.07
CA ASP A 108 14.30 19.18 -13.40
C ASP A 108 13.01 19.90 -13.83
N GLU A 109 13.16 20.93 -14.66
CA GLU A 109 12.04 21.73 -15.19
C GLU A 109 11.00 20.85 -15.91
N VAL A 110 11.46 19.83 -16.64
CA VAL A 110 10.59 18.86 -17.35
C VAL A 110 9.68 18.09 -16.40
N GLN A 111 10.16 17.73 -15.20
CA GLN A 111 9.34 17.04 -14.21
C GLN A 111 8.30 17.98 -13.60
N LYS A 112 8.67 19.25 -13.38
CA LYS A 112 7.74 20.28 -12.87
C LYS A 112 6.57 20.48 -13.83
N ASP A 113 6.83 20.49 -15.14
CA ASP A 113 5.78 20.71 -16.14
C ASP A 113 4.84 19.51 -16.33
N LYS A 114 5.35 18.28 -16.23
CA LYS A 114 4.50 17.08 -16.21
C LYS A 114 3.56 17.09 -15.00
N GLU A 115 4.06 17.47 -13.82
CA GLU A 115 3.23 17.52 -12.61
C GLU A 115 2.16 18.62 -12.66
N LYS A 116 2.46 19.78 -13.25
CA LYS A 116 1.44 20.82 -13.51
C LYS A 116 0.31 20.28 -14.39
N LYS A 117 0.64 19.56 -15.47
CA LYS A 117 -0.35 18.93 -16.36
C LYS A 117 -1.19 17.88 -15.64
N ASP A 118 -0.57 17.04 -14.81
CA ASP A 118 -1.28 16.02 -14.03
C ASP A 118 -2.24 16.62 -12.99
N LYS A 119 -1.83 17.70 -12.29
CA LYS A 119 -2.70 18.44 -11.33
C LYS A 119 -3.89 19.10 -12.02
N ILE A 120 -3.73 19.56 -13.26
CA ILE A 120 -4.85 20.12 -14.06
C ILE A 120 -5.83 19.02 -14.44
N ASN A 121 -5.34 17.87 -14.90
CA ASN A 121 -6.17 16.73 -15.31
C ASN A 121 -6.94 16.11 -14.14
N SER A 122 -6.39 16.10 -12.92
CA SER A 122 -7.11 15.60 -11.73
C SER A 122 -8.24 16.54 -11.30
N LYS A 123 -8.03 17.86 -11.32
CA LYS A 123 -9.07 18.86 -11.01
C LYS A 123 -10.23 18.84 -12.01
N GLN A 124 -9.95 18.59 -13.30
CA GLN A 124 -10.99 18.44 -14.32
C GLN A 124 -11.82 17.15 -14.11
N LYS A 125 -11.21 16.05 -13.67
CA LYS A 125 -11.93 14.80 -13.35
C LYS A 125 -12.77 14.90 -12.09
N GLU A 126 -12.29 15.57 -11.05
CA GLU A 126 -13.06 15.82 -9.82
C GLU A 126 -14.29 16.71 -10.08
N SER A 127 -14.13 17.76 -10.89
CA SER A 127 -15.25 18.64 -11.26
C SER A 127 -16.28 17.96 -12.18
N PHE A 128 -15.87 17.01 -13.03
CA PHE A 128 -16.79 16.17 -13.80
C PHE A 128 -17.60 15.20 -12.92
N ASN A 129 -16.99 14.61 -11.89
CA ASN A 129 -17.67 13.70 -10.98
C ASN A 129 -18.61 14.42 -10.01
N LYS A 130 -18.28 15.65 -9.57
CA LYS A 130 -19.14 16.47 -8.70
C LYS A 130 -20.44 16.94 -9.38
N LYS A 131 -20.46 17.01 -10.71
CA LYS A 131 -21.69 17.32 -11.49
C LYS A 131 -22.64 16.14 -11.65
N ARG A 132 -22.24 14.92 -11.23
CA ARG A 132 -23.11 13.74 -11.19
C ARG A 132 -23.63 13.56 -9.76
N GLU A 133 -24.49 14.46 -9.32
CA GLU A 133 -25.33 14.20 -8.15
C GLU A 133 -26.13 12.91 -8.40
N PRO A 134 -26.18 11.95 -7.45
CA PRO A 134 -27.07 10.82 -7.59
C PRO A 134 -28.51 11.36 -7.59
N PHE A 135 -29.22 11.21 -8.71
CA PHE A 135 -30.66 11.43 -8.76
C PHE A 135 -31.30 10.54 -7.69
N ILE A 136 -31.64 11.13 -6.54
CA ILE A 136 -32.52 10.52 -5.55
C ILE A 136 -33.86 10.33 -6.28
N LYS A 137 -34.14 9.10 -6.72
CA LYS A 137 -35.48 8.72 -7.14
C LYS A 137 -36.37 8.85 -5.90
N LYS A 138 -37.12 9.95 -5.80
CA LYS A 138 -38.25 10.05 -4.88
C LYS A 138 -39.25 8.97 -5.29
N ASN A 139 -39.42 7.99 -4.40
CA ASN A 139 -40.46 6.97 -4.55
C ASN A 139 -41.81 7.62 -4.22
N ASP A 140 -42.42 8.27 -5.21
CA ASP A 140 -43.80 8.70 -5.09
C ASP A 140 -44.72 7.50 -5.41
N LYS A 141 -45.23 6.89 -4.33
CA LYS A 141 -46.38 5.97 -4.36
C LYS A 141 -47.63 6.77 -4.75
N TYR A 142 -48.00 6.78 -6.03
CA TYR A 142 -49.39 7.01 -6.43
C TYR A 142 -49.80 6.08 -7.59
N LYS A 143 -50.86 5.31 -7.34
CA LYS A 143 -51.64 4.55 -8.33
C LYS A 143 -52.44 5.54 -9.19
N SER A 144 -52.44 5.38 -10.51
CA SER A 144 -53.69 5.42 -11.31
C SER A 144 -53.46 4.91 -12.73
N LYS A 145 -54.55 4.38 -13.29
CA LYS A 145 -54.69 3.69 -14.57
C LYS A 145 -54.59 4.68 -15.75
N GLY A 146 -54.07 4.23 -16.90
CA GLY A 146 -54.25 4.94 -18.18
C GLY A 146 -53.34 4.45 -19.29
N ASN A 147 -53.92 3.84 -20.32
CA ASN A 147 -53.27 3.42 -21.56
C ASN A 147 -52.64 4.59 -22.31
N PHE A 148 -51.36 4.48 -22.69
CA PHE A 148 -50.81 5.17 -23.86
C PHE A 148 -49.83 4.25 -24.60
N ASN A 149 -50.21 3.87 -25.81
CA ASN A 149 -49.33 3.27 -26.80
C ASN A 149 -48.24 4.29 -27.19
N ASN A 150 -46.96 3.97 -26.97
CA ASN A 150 -45.86 4.65 -27.65
C ASN A 150 -44.70 3.68 -27.95
N LYS A 151 -44.78 3.16 -29.17
CA LYS A 151 -43.76 2.61 -30.06
C LYS A 151 -42.31 3.09 -29.76
N SER A 152 -41.61 2.47 -28.81
CA SER A 152 -40.15 2.68 -28.63
C SER A 152 -39.37 1.55 -27.92
N ASP A 153 -39.79 0.29 -28.03
CA ASP A 153 -39.10 -0.85 -27.37
C ASP A 153 -38.06 -1.59 -28.24
N LYS A 154 -37.26 -0.86 -29.03
CA LYS A 154 -36.15 -1.48 -29.80
C LYS A 154 -34.75 -1.15 -29.29
N PHE A 155 -34.58 -0.24 -28.33
CA PHE A 155 -33.25 0.11 -27.79
C PHE A 155 -32.97 -0.49 -26.39
N SER A 156 -34.01 -0.92 -25.66
CA SER A 156 -33.87 -1.48 -24.31
C SER A 156 -33.44 -2.95 -24.28
N LYS A 157 -33.59 -3.70 -25.39
CA LYS A 157 -33.26 -5.13 -25.44
C LYS A 157 -31.78 -5.45 -25.65
N PHE A 158 -30.97 -4.48 -26.10
CA PHE A 158 -29.54 -4.71 -26.34
C PHE A 158 -28.71 -4.69 -25.05
N ASN A 159 -29.13 -3.90 -24.04
CA ASN A 159 -28.40 -3.78 -22.78
C ASN A 159 -28.74 -4.88 -21.76
N ASP A 160 -29.88 -5.56 -21.90
CA ASP A 160 -30.26 -6.66 -21.01
C ASP A 160 -29.58 -7.99 -21.38
N GLN A 161 -29.31 -8.24 -22.66
CA GLN A 161 -28.53 -9.43 -23.07
C GLN A 161 -27.08 -9.36 -22.61
N LYS A 162 -26.47 -8.16 -22.61
CA LYS A 162 -25.07 -7.98 -22.16
C LYS A 162 -24.89 -8.15 -20.64
N ARG A 163 -25.91 -7.83 -19.84
CA ARG A 163 -25.87 -8.06 -18.39
C ARG A 163 -25.99 -9.55 -18.03
N ARG A 164 -26.84 -10.30 -18.74
CA ARG A 164 -27.04 -11.74 -18.48
C ARG A 164 -25.83 -12.61 -18.85
N TYR A 165 -24.94 -12.16 -19.75
CA TYR A 165 -23.71 -12.90 -20.07
C TYR A 165 -22.63 -12.75 -18.97
N ASN A 166 -22.52 -11.57 -18.36
CA ASN A 166 -21.54 -11.30 -17.31
C ASN A 166 -21.89 -11.95 -15.96
N ASP A 167 -23.18 -12.09 -15.63
CA ASP A 167 -23.59 -12.73 -14.38
C ASP A 167 -23.39 -14.26 -14.42
N ASN A 168 -23.46 -14.89 -15.60
CA ASN A 168 -23.22 -16.32 -15.76
C ASN A 168 -21.72 -16.68 -15.72
N ALA A 169 -20.83 -15.83 -16.25
CA ALA A 169 -19.38 -16.09 -16.22
C ALA A 169 -18.81 -16.17 -14.79
N ASN A 170 -19.28 -15.31 -13.88
CA ASN A 170 -18.85 -15.32 -12.48
C ASN A 170 -19.37 -16.52 -11.65
N LYS A 171 -20.35 -17.27 -12.17
CA LYS A 171 -20.94 -18.42 -11.48
C LYS A 171 -20.19 -19.73 -11.77
N TYR A 172 -19.52 -19.86 -12.92
CA TYR A 172 -18.73 -21.04 -13.26
C TYR A 172 -17.34 -21.03 -12.57
N ASP A 173 -16.69 -19.87 -12.48
CA ASP A 173 -15.37 -19.73 -11.82
C ASP A 173 -15.39 -20.03 -10.31
N ASN A 174 -16.50 -19.71 -9.62
CA ASN A 174 -16.64 -20.02 -8.19
C ASN A 174 -16.97 -21.49 -7.92
N LYS A 175 -17.50 -22.25 -8.90
CA LYS A 175 -17.83 -23.66 -8.74
C LYS A 175 -16.58 -24.55 -8.90
N GLU A 176 -15.67 -24.20 -9.80
CA GLU A 176 -14.38 -24.91 -9.97
C GLU A 176 -13.43 -24.73 -8.78
N ARG A 177 -13.41 -23.54 -8.17
CA ARG A 177 -12.57 -23.28 -6.98
C ARG A 177 -13.05 -24.02 -5.73
N ASN A 178 -14.35 -24.26 -5.60
CA ASN A 178 -14.91 -25.00 -4.46
C ASN A 178 -14.79 -26.52 -4.63
N ASN A 179 -14.87 -27.07 -5.86
CA ASN A 179 -14.64 -28.50 -6.09
C ASN A 179 -13.17 -28.90 -5.87
N LYS A 180 -12.20 -28.08 -6.30
CA LYS A 180 -10.76 -28.36 -6.07
C LYS A 180 -10.35 -28.34 -4.59
N ARG A 181 -11.07 -27.61 -3.73
CA ARG A 181 -10.82 -27.61 -2.28
C ARG A 181 -11.31 -28.87 -1.59
N ASN A 182 -12.38 -29.50 -2.10
CA ASN A 182 -12.94 -30.71 -1.52
C ASN A 182 -12.18 -31.99 -1.94
N ASP A 183 -11.52 -31.99 -3.10
CA ASP A 183 -10.71 -33.13 -3.57
C ASP A 183 -9.36 -33.28 -2.82
N ILE A 184 -8.84 -32.19 -2.24
CA ILE A 184 -7.58 -32.20 -1.47
C ILE A 184 -7.84 -32.71 -0.05
N ALA A 185 -9.01 -32.42 0.53
CA ALA A 185 -9.38 -32.86 1.87
C ALA A 185 -9.66 -34.38 1.95
N ASN A 186 -10.07 -35.02 0.85
CA ASN A 186 -10.39 -36.46 0.81
C ASN A 186 -9.22 -37.38 0.40
N LYS A 187 -7.99 -36.85 0.19
CA LYS A 187 -6.79 -37.67 -0.03
C LYS A 187 -5.98 -37.95 1.24
N GLY A 188 -6.44 -37.49 2.40
CA GLY A 188 -5.77 -37.65 3.70
C GLY A 188 -6.18 -38.86 4.54
N SER A 189 -7.06 -39.75 4.04
CA SER A 189 -7.56 -40.89 4.83
C SER A 189 -7.48 -42.22 4.07
N PHE A 190 -6.27 -42.77 3.92
CA PHE A 190 -6.12 -44.22 3.80
C PHE A 190 -5.10 -44.73 4.80
N ARG A 191 -5.67 -45.35 5.81
CA ARG A 191 -5.08 -46.20 6.82
C ARG A 191 -4.60 -47.52 6.19
N ASN A 192 -3.50 -48.03 6.74
CA ASN A 192 -3.09 -49.44 6.91
C ASN A 192 -2.20 -50.19 5.89
N GLN A 193 -1.18 -50.83 6.51
CA GLN A 193 -0.61 -52.17 6.27
C GLN A 193 0.41 -52.36 5.13
N ARG A 194 1.67 -52.65 5.48
CA ARG A 194 2.29 -54.01 5.41
C ARG A 194 3.81 -53.99 5.63
N ARG A 195 4.24 -55.05 6.33
CA ARG A 195 5.59 -55.64 6.53
C ARG A 195 6.49 -54.99 7.58
#